data_AF-A0A1G6LSG5-F1
#
_entry.id   AF-A0A1G6LSG5-F1
#
_cell.length_a   1.000
_cell.length_b   1.000
_cell.length_c   1.000
_cell.angle_alpha   90.00
_cell.angle_beta   90.00
_cell.angle_gamma   90.00
#
_symmetry.space_group_name_H-M   'P 1'
#
loop_
_entity.id
_entity.type
_entity.pdbx_description
1 polymer ?
#
loop_
_entity_poly.entity_id
_entity_poly.type
_entity_poly.pdbx_seq_one_letter_code
_entity_poly.pdbx_strand_id
1 'polypeptide(L)'
;MKPIPKPIHDYVWQRDGGRCRFCGLEGEHVHHIYSRYSQIPAHLKIQETINNNHPDNLILLCSKHHFRVHNGNIVYDKVKEIEISRQRAKLVKTTTKLIECLIKNKSKLAK
;
A
#
# COMPACT_ATOMS: atom_id res chain seq x y z
N MET A 1 2.09 -12.41 11.13
CA MET A 1 1.44 -11.99 9.86
C MET A 1 2.40 -12.24 8.70
N LYS A 2 1.92 -12.68 7.52
CA LYS A 2 2.80 -12.83 6.33
C LYS A 2 3.32 -11.45 5.88
N PRO A 3 4.62 -11.25 5.62
CA PRO A 3 5.14 -9.94 5.22
C PRO A 3 4.60 -9.52 3.84
N ILE A 4 4.58 -8.20 3.58
CA ILE A 4 4.32 -7.67 2.24
C ILE A 4 5.53 -8.01 1.35
N PRO A 5 5.34 -8.52 0.11
CA PRO A 5 6.46 -8.84 -0.77
C PRO A 5 7.42 -7.66 -0.95
N LYS A 6 8.73 -7.91 -0.85
CA LYS A 6 9.76 -6.87 -0.92
C LYS A 6 9.64 -5.94 -2.14
N PRO A 7 9.38 -6.42 -3.38
CA PRO A 7 9.21 -5.52 -4.52
C PRO A 7 8.06 -4.51 -4.37
N ILE A 8 6.96 -4.92 -3.73
CA ILE A 8 5.80 -4.05 -3.46
C ILE A 8 6.16 -3.07 -2.34
N HIS A 9 6.82 -3.55 -1.28
CA HIS A 9 7.30 -2.72 -0.20
C HIS A 9 8.24 -1.62 -0.71
N ASP A 10 9.29 -1.99 -1.46
CA ASP A 10 10.29 -1.07 -2.00
C ASP A 10 9.64 -0.04 -2.94
N TYR A 11 8.64 -0.44 -3.73
CA TYR A 11 7.87 0.49 -4.56
C TYR A 11 7.09 1.50 -3.72
N VAL A 12 6.35 1.06 -2.69
CA VAL A 12 5.59 1.95 -1.81
C VAL A 12 6.55 2.91 -1.09
N TRP A 13 7.70 2.40 -0.66
CA TRP A 13 8.75 3.21 -0.07
C TRP A 13 9.22 4.32 -0.99
N GLN A 14 9.58 3.97 -2.23
CA GLN A 14 10.01 4.93 -3.25
C GLN A 14 8.90 5.94 -3.58
N ARG A 15 7.66 5.47 -3.74
CA ARG A 15 6.48 6.29 -4.01
C ARG A 15 6.22 7.33 -2.94
N ASP A 16 6.38 6.94 -1.69
CA ASP A 16 6.15 7.83 -0.55
C ASP A 16 7.40 8.63 -0.17
N GLY A 17 8.49 8.49 -0.93
CA GLY A 17 9.75 9.22 -0.76
C GLY A 17 10.50 8.83 0.51
N GLY A 18 10.32 7.59 0.99
CA GLY A 18 10.88 7.10 2.25
C GLY A 18 10.36 7.82 3.50
N ARG A 19 9.24 8.53 3.38
CA ARG A 19 8.67 9.35 4.46
C ARG A 19 7.30 8.85 4.91
N CYS A 20 7.09 8.85 6.23
CA CYS A 20 5.81 8.61 6.86
C CYS A 20 4.76 9.58 6.34
N ARG A 21 3.60 9.05 5.96
CA ARG A 21 2.54 9.87 5.37
C ARG A 21 1.79 10.79 6.32
N PHE A 22 1.90 10.57 7.63
CA PHE A 22 1.24 11.41 8.63
C PHE A 22 2.12 12.55 9.14
N CYS A 23 3.42 12.31 9.35
CA CYS A 23 4.31 13.32 9.95
C CYS A 23 5.52 13.71 9.09
N GLY A 24 5.75 13.06 7.95
CA GLY A 24 6.87 13.37 7.07
C GLY A 24 8.26 12.94 7.56
N LEU A 25 8.38 12.38 8.77
CA LEU A 25 9.60 11.73 9.27
C LEU A 25 9.91 10.46 8.46
N GLU A 26 11.05 9.83 8.71
CA GLU A 26 11.42 8.57 8.07
C GLU A 26 10.31 7.52 8.22
N GLY A 27 9.91 6.92 7.10
CA GLY A 27 9.01 5.78 7.09
C GLY A 27 9.75 4.53 7.58
N GLU A 28 9.04 3.50 8.01
CA GLU A 28 9.65 2.23 8.44
C GLU A 28 8.77 1.04 8.06
N HIS A 29 7.45 1.23 8.10
CA HIS A 29 6.46 0.17 7.93
C HIS A 29 5.51 0.51 6.79
N VAL A 30 5.34 -0.41 5.84
CA VAL A 30 4.27 -0.34 4.86
C VAL A 30 3.01 -0.98 5.44
N HIS A 31 1.93 -0.22 5.49
CA HIS A 31 0.67 -0.57 6.12
C HIS A 31 -0.48 -0.65 5.12
N HIS A 32 -1.45 -1.52 5.37
CA HIS A 32 -2.66 -1.68 4.55
C HIS A 32 -3.74 -0.66 4.93
N ILE A 33 -4.25 0.13 3.98
CA ILE A 33 -5.36 1.07 4.21
C ILE A 33 -6.68 0.32 4.48
N TYR A 34 -7.00 -0.64 3.63
CA TYR A 34 -7.98 -1.70 3.87
C TYR A 34 -7.24 -2.97 4.24
N SER A 35 -7.64 -3.60 5.34
CA SER A 35 -6.94 -4.78 5.87
C SER A 35 -6.87 -5.92 4.83
N ARG A 36 -5.99 -6.89 5.08
CA ARG A 36 -5.74 -8.04 4.20
C ARG A 36 -6.97 -8.87 3.86
N TYR A 37 -7.99 -8.82 4.73
CA TYR A 37 -9.23 -9.60 4.63
C TYR A 37 -10.46 -8.70 4.43
N SER A 38 -10.26 -7.38 4.30
CA SER A 38 -11.36 -6.45 4.06
C SER A 38 -11.69 -6.38 2.58
N GLN A 39 -12.98 -6.25 2.26
CA GLN A 39 -13.40 -5.89 0.92
C GLN A 39 -13.01 -4.43 0.64
N ILE A 40 -12.37 -4.18 -0.51
CA ILE A 40 -12.12 -2.83 -1.00
C ILE A 40 -13.34 -2.41 -1.83
N PRO A 41 -13.93 -1.22 -1.60
CA PRO A 41 -15.07 -0.75 -2.37
C PRO A 41 -14.81 -0.75 -3.89
N ALA A 42 -15.72 -1.33 -4.67
CA ALA A 42 -15.55 -1.51 -6.12
C ALA A 42 -15.38 -0.19 -6.89
N HIS A 43 -16.01 0.91 -6.42
CA HIS A 43 -15.87 2.23 -7.04
C HIS A 43 -14.43 2.75 -7.02
N LEU A 44 -13.57 2.23 -6.13
CA LEU A 44 -12.16 2.57 -6.09
C LEU A 44 -11.38 1.92 -7.22
N LYS A 45 -11.91 0.89 -7.92
CA LYS A 45 -11.24 0.22 -9.06
C LYS A 45 -9.80 -0.26 -8.75
N ILE A 46 -9.55 -0.67 -7.50
CA ILE A 46 -8.26 -1.30 -7.13
C ILE A 46 -8.30 -2.75 -7.59
N GLN A 47 -7.29 -3.17 -8.35
CA GLN A 47 -7.24 -4.54 -8.82
C GLN A 47 -7.04 -5.50 -7.63
N GLU A 48 -7.78 -6.60 -7.61
CA GLU A 48 -7.61 -7.64 -6.62
C GLU A 48 -6.19 -8.23 -6.68
N THR A 49 -5.64 -8.46 -5.49
CA THR A 49 -4.29 -9.00 -5.30
C THR A 49 -4.28 -9.89 -4.07
N ILE A 50 -3.35 -10.84 -4.03
CA ILE A 50 -3.19 -11.75 -2.89
C ILE A 50 -2.94 -10.93 -1.61
N ASN A 51 -3.77 -11.14 -0.59
CA ASN A 51 -3.75 -10.43 0.70
C ASN A 51 -3.91 -8.90 0.60
N ASN A 52 -4.60 -8.40 -0.42
CA ASN A 52 -4.80 -6.96 -0.66
C ASN A 52 -3.50 -6.14 -0.72
N ASN A 53 -2.43 -6.75 -1.23
CA ASN A 53 -1.11 -6.12 -1.35
C ASN A 53 -0.99 -5.15 -2.54
N HIS A 54 -2.11 -4.70 -3.12
CA HIS A 54 -2.07 -3.72 -4.20
C HIS A 54 -1.43 -2.42 -3.70
N PRO A 55 -0.46 -1.82 -4.42
CA PRO A 55 0.23 -0.62 -3.94
C PRO A 55 -0.70 0.55 -3.58
N ASP A 56 -1.79 0.77 -4.32
CA ASP A 56 -2.81 1.78 -3.98
C ASP A 56 -3.45 1.58 -2.60
N ASN A 57 -3.49 0.35 -2.10
CA ASN A 57 -4.02 0.00 -0.78
C ASN A 57 -2.93 0.01 0.32
N LEU A 58 -1.72 0.47 0.01
CA LEU A 58 -0.59 0.48 0.92
C LEU A 58 -0.11 1.90 1.18
N ILE A 59 0.35 2.17 2.40
CA ILE A 59 0.84 3.48 2.85
C ILE A 59 2.11 3.32 3.67
N LEU A 60 3.09 4.21 3.51
CA LEU A 60 4.30 4.21 4.32
C LEU A 60 4.13 4.99 5.63
N LEU A 61 4.45 4.37 6.76
CA LEU A 61 4.33 4.94 8.11
C LEU A 61 5.62 4.77 8.92
N CYS A 62 5.92 5.71 9.81
CA CYS A 62 6.92 5.50 10.86
C CYS A 62 6.36 4.59 11.95
N SER A 63 7.22 4.02 12.81
CA SER A 63 6.82 3.11 13.89
C SER A 63 5.70 3.67 14.77
N LYS A 64 5.78 4.96 15.15
CA LYS A 64 4.76 5.62 15.99
C LYS A 64 3.38 5.66 15.32
N HIS A 65 3.31 6.10 14.07
CA HIS A 65 2.03 6.22 13.36
C HIS A 65 1.47 4.85 12.98
N HIS A 66 2.33 3.90 12.61
CA HIS A 66 1.94 2.52 12.36
C HIS A 66 1.22 1.90 13.57
N PHE A 67 1.81 2.04 14.76
CA PHE A 67 1.21 1.56 16.00
C PHE A 67 -0.12 2.27 16.33
N ARG A 68 -0.18 3.59 16.16
CA ARG A 68 -1.41 4.36 16.40
C ARG A 68 -2.56 3.98 15.48
N VAL A 69 -2.28 3.69 14.21
CA VAL A 69 -3.29 3.19 13.26
C VAL A 69 -3.80 1.82 13.71
N HIS A 70 -2.91 0.89 14.08
CA HIS A 70 -3.31 -0.43 14.57
C HIS A 70 -4.19 -0.39 15.83
N ASN A 71 -3.95 0.58 16.71
CA ASN A 71 -4.73 0.74 17.94
C ASN A 71 -6.01 1.59 17.77
N GLY A 72 -6.33 2.04 16.55
CA GLY A 72 -7.48 2.91 16.31
C GLY A 72 -7.33 4.36 16.80
N ASN A 73 -6.13 4.76 17.22
CA ASN A 73 -5.82 6.13 17.69
C ASN A 73 -5.65 7.14 16.55
N ILE A 74 -5.70 6.66 15.30
CA ILE A 74 -5.74 7.47 14.09
C ILE A 74 -6.80 6.86 13.19
N VAL A 75 -7.83 7.65 12.91
CA VAL A 75 -8.84 7.36 11.90
C VAL A 75 -8.59 8.32 10.74
N TYR A 76 -8.51 7.79 9.53
CA TYR A 76 -8.28 8.56 8.33
C TYR A 76 -9.23 8.14 7.22
N ASP A 77 -9.51 9.08 6.32
CA ASP A 77 -10.31 8.83 5.13
C ASP A 77 -9.53 7.93 4.17
N LYS A 78 -9.97 6.68 4.10
CA LYS A 78 -9.35 5.64 3.28
C LYS A 78 -9.47 5.92 1.79
N VAL A 79 -10.59 6.50 1.35
CA VAL A 79 -10.83 6.85 -0.06
C VAL A 79 -9.85 7.93 -0.48
N LYS A 80 -9.78 9.00 0.32
CA LYS A 80 -8.84 10.09 0.10
C LYS A 80 -7.39 9.62 0.08
N GLU A 81 -7.00 8.70 0.98
CA GLU A 81 -5.63 8.20 1.01
C GLU A 81 -5.26 7.33 -0.22
N ILE A 82 -6.22 6.60 -0.78
CA ILE A 82 -6.04 5.88 -2.05
C ILE A 82 -5.83 6.86 -3.21
N GLU A 83 -6.64 7.91 -3.30
CA GLU A 83 -6.51 8.93 -4.35
C GLU A 83 -5.15 9.61 -4.30
N ILE A 84 -4.74 10.00 -3.10
CA ILE A 84 -3.42 10.57 -2.82
C ILE A 84 -2.29 9.60 -3.23
N SER A 85 -2.42 8.31 -2.88
CA SER A 85 -1.45 7.27 -3.26
C SER A 85 -1.31 7.15 -4.78
N ARG A 86 -2.42 7.23 -5.52
CA ARG A 86 -2.42 7.21 -7.00
C ARG A 86 -1.75 8.43 -7.60
N GLN A 87 -2.01 9.62 -7.06
CA GLN A 87 -1.37 10.85 -7.53
C GLN A 87 0.15 10.74 -7.41
N ARG A 88 0.65 10.21 -6.29
CA ARG A 88 2.11 9.98 -6.11
C ARG A 88 2.65 8.90 -7.02
N ALA A 89 1.91 7.82 -7.25
CA ALA A 89 2.31 6.76 -8.16
C ALA A 89 2.61 7.28 -9.58
N LYS A 90 1.84 8.27 -10.06
CA LYS A 90 2.09 8.93 -11.37
C LYS A 90 3.44 9.64 -11.45
N LEU A 91 4.01 10.04 -10.31
CA LEU A 91 5.30 10.74 -10.23
C LEU A 91 6.49 9.77 -10.20
N VAL A 92 6.25 8.48 -10.01
CA VAL A 92 7.32 7.46 -9.93
C VAL A 92 7.41 6.71 -11.25
N LYS A 93 8.60 6.69 -11.86
CA LYS A 93 8.90 5.78 -12.97
C LYS A 93 8.78 4.34 -12.47
N THR A 94 7.78 3.60 -12.95
CA THR A 94 7.51 2.23 -12.48
C THR A 94 8.67 1.31 -12.82
N THR A 95 9.14 0.51 -11.86
CA THR A 95 10.23 -0.46 -12.09
C THR A 95 9.68 -1.76 -12.66
N THR A 96 10.41 -2.37 -13.59
CA THR A 96 10.06 -3.65 -14.25
C THR A 96 9.74 -4.77 -13.25
N LYS A 97 10.43 -4.78 -12.10
CA LYS A 97 10.22 -5.76 -11.01
C LYS A 97 8.84 -5.69 -10.36
N LEU A 98 8.21 -4.51 -10.29
CA LEU A 98 6.85 -4.39 -9.75
C LEU A 98 5.83 -5.02 -10.68
N ILE A 99 5.97 -4.78 -11.99
CA ILE A 99 5.11 -5.34 -13.04
C ILE A 99 5.18 -6.87 -12.99
N GLU A 100 6.39 -7.44 -12.94
CA GLU A 100 6.59 -8.88 -12.78
C GLU A 100 5.95 -9.44 -11.50
N CYS A 101 6.05 -8.72 -10.38
CA CYS A 101 5.44 -9.14 -9.12
C CYS A 101 3.90 -9.14 -9.20
N LEU A 102 3.30 -8.10 -9.78
CA LEU A 102 1.85 -8.01 -9.95
C LEU A 102 1.33 -9.10 -10.92
N ILE A 103 2.06 -9.38 -12.00
CA ILE A 103 1.72 -10.43 -12.98
C ILE A 103 1.80 -11.83 -12.36
N LYS A 104 2.87 -12.15 -11.62
CA LYS A 104 3.02 -13.45 -10.93
C LYS A 104 1.93 -13.70 -9.88
N ASN A 105 1.29 -12.64 -9.38
CA ASN A 105 0.19 -12.75 -8.43
C ASN A 105 -1.20 -12.81 -9.10
N LYS A 106 -1.35 -12.46 -10.39
CA LYS A 106 -2.58 -12.68 -11.18
C LYS A 106 -2.80 -14.17 -11.51
N SER A 107 -1.73 -14.90 -11.85
CA SER A 107 -1.81 -16.29 -12.34
C SER A 107 -2.20 -17.34 -11.29
N LYS A 108 -2.42 -16.94 -10.03
CA LYS A 108 -2.90 -17.81 -8.94
C LYS A 108 -4.38 -17.64 -8.60
N LEU A 109 -5.10 -16.73 -9.27
CA LEU A 109 -6.53 -16.49 -9.08
C LEU A 109 -7.41 -17.04 -10.23
N ALA A 110 -6.82 -17.74 -11.20
CA ALA A 110 -7.51 -18.31 -12.36
C ALA A 110 -7.61 -19.86 -12.32
N LYS A 111 -7.63 -20.45 -11.12
CA LYS A 111 -7.86 -21.89 -10.92
C LYS A 111 -8.95 -22.11 -9.90
#